data_AF-A0A3B9KBE7-F1
#
_entry.id   AF-A0A3B9KBE7-F1
#
_cell.length_a   1.000
_cell.length_b   1.000
_cell.length_c   1.000
_cell.angle_alpha   90.00
_cell.angle_beta   90.00
_cell.angle_gamma   90.00
#
_symmetry.space_group_name_H-M   'P 1'
#
loop_
_entity.id
_entity.type
_entity.pdbx_description
1 polymer ?
#
loop_
_entity_poly.entity_id
_entity_poly.type
_entity_poly.pdbx_seq_one_letter_code
_entity_poly.pdbx_strand_id
1 'polypeptide(L)' 'ERVPLKSPLDGNELMALFDRSPGPWLRPIKDHLLGLVIDGVLSPDNKEEAARIARELLEKAEQ' A
#
# COMPACT_ATOMS: atom_id res chain seq x y z
N GLU A 1 9.81 -12.33 -16.34
CA GLU A 1 9.49 -12.82 -14.98
C GLU A 1 8.01 -12.66 -14.70
N ARG A 2 7.36 -13.63 -14.02
CA ARG A 2 6.03 -13.40 -13.44
C ARG A 2 6.27 -12.76 -12.09
N VAL A 3 6.06 -11.45 -11.99
CA VAL A 3 6.19 -10.76 -10.71
C VAL A 3 5.05 -11.25 -9.81
N PRO A 4 5.33 -11.76 -8.60
CA PRO A 4 4.28 -12.24 -7.72
C PRO A 4 3.28 -11.10 -7.46
N LEU A 5 1.99 -11.37 -7.71
CA LEU A 5 0.88 -10.44 -7.46
C LEU A 5 0.71 -10.27 -5.95
N LYS A 6 1.53 -9.42 -5.35
CA LYS A 6 1.50 -9.08 -3.93
C LYS A 6 1.51 -7.56 -3.77
N SER A 7 0.97 -7.09 -2.64
CA SER A 7 1.11 -5.69 -2.27
C SER A 7 2.61 -5.32 -2.19
N PRO A 8 3.04 -4.16 -2.73
CA PRO A 8 4.41 -3.70 -2.62
C PRO A 8 4.83 -3.38 -1.18
N LEU A 9 3.87 -2.99 -0.34
CA LEU A 9 4.06 -2.70 1.07
C LEU A 9 3.30 -3.68 1.93
N ASP A 10 4.01 -4.24 2.92
CA ASP A 10 3.42 -5.10 3.94
C ASP A 10 2.92 -4.30 5.16
N GLY A 11 2.12 -4.96 6.00
CA GLY A 11 1.55 -4.33 7.20
C GLY A 11 2.61 -3.73 8.12
N ASN A 12 3.77 -4.39 8.27
CA ASN A 12 4.89 -3.87 9.06
C ASN A 12 5.51 -2.62 8.46
N GLU A 13 5.65 -2.57 7.14
CA GLU A 13 6.21 -1.40 6.45
C GLU A 13 5.26 -0.21 6.54
N LEU A 14 3.96 -0.44 6.40
CA LEU A 14 2.95 0.59 6.62
C LEU A 14 2.97 1.11 8.06
N MET A 15 3.03 0.23 9.05
CA MET A 15 3.13 0.65 10.45
C MET A 15 4.37 1.52 10.70
N ALA A 16 5.52 1.13 10.15
CA ALA A 16 6.75 1.93 10.26
C ALA A 16 6.67 3.25 9.47
N LEU A 17 6.03 3.26 8.31
CA LEU A 17 5.88 4.44 7.45
C LEU A 17 5.00 5.53 8.08
N PHE A 18 3.94 5.10 8.77
CA PHE A 18 2.94 5.99 9.38
C PHE A 18 3.15 6.16 10.89
N ASP A 19 4.15 5.52 11.48
CA ASP A 19 4.39 5.44 12.93
C ASP A 19 3.10 5.15 13.72
N ARG A 20 2.27 4.26 13.17
CA ARG A 20 0.90 4.01 13.65
C ARG A 20 0.73 2.54 14.01
N SER A 21 0.04 2.31 15.14
CA SER A 21 -0.33 0.96 15.58
C SER A 21 -1.16 0.20 14.53
N PRO A 22 -1.07 -1.14 14.52
CA PRO A 22 -1.87 -1.97 13.62
C PRO A 22 -3.35 -1.70 13.84
N GLY A 23 -4.10 -1.55 12.76
CA GLY A 23 -5.52 -1.24 12.84
C GLY A 23 -6.27 -1.49 11.52
N PRO A 24 -7.59 -1.22 11.52
CA PRO A 24 -8.45 -1.46 10.36
C PRO A 24 -8.05 -0.64 9.12
N TRP A 25 -7.29 0.44 9.30
CA TRP A 25 -6.74 1.30 8.25
C TRP A 25 -5.73 0.59 7.31
N LEU A 26 -5.09 -0.50 7.76
CA LEU A 26 -4.13 -1.24 6.94
C LEU A 26 -4.80 -2.00 5.78
N ARG A 27 -6.02 -2.51 5.99
CA ARG A 27 -6.77 -3.26 4.97
C ARG A 27 -7.01 -2.48 3.68
N PRO A 28 -7.67 -1.30 3.72
CA PRO A 28 -7.98 -0.56 2.50
C PRO A 28 -6.71 -0.12 1.76
N ILE A 29 -5.63 0.21 2.46
CA ILE A 29 -4.34 0.53 1.82
C ILE A 29 -3.78 -0.68 1.08
N LYS A 30 -3.68 -1.83 1.75
CA LYS A 30 -3.14 -3.05 1.12
C LYS A 30 -3.97 -3.50 -0.07
N ASP A 31 -5.30 -3.48 0.06
CA ASP A 31 -6.20 -3.87 -1.02
C ASP A 31 -6.09 -2.91 -2.21
N HIS A 32 -5.97 -1.61 -1.96
CA HIS A 32 -5.79 -0.61 -3.03
C HIS A 32 -4.45 -0.78 -3.74
N LEU A 33 -3.35 -0.92 -3.00
CA LEU A 33 -2.02 -1.14 -3.58
C LEU A 33 -1.96 -2.45 -4.38
N LEU A 34 -2.60 -3.51 -3.90
CA LEU A 34 -2.70 -4.78 -4.61
C LEU A 34 -3.50 -4.62 -5.92
N GLY A 35 -4.62 -3.88 -5.88
CA GLY A 35 -5.41 -3.56 -7.08
C GLY A 35 -4.57 -2.86 -8.15
N LEU A 36 -3.79 -1.85 -7.77
CA LEU A 36 -2.90 -1.14 -8.70
C LEU A 36 -1.81 -2.04 -9.30
N VAL A 37 -1.31 -3.02 -8.54
CA VAL A 37 -0.37 -4.02 -9.04
C VAL A 37 -1.04 -4.95 -10.05
N ILE A 38 -2.27 -5.38 -9.77
CA ILE A 38 -3.07 -6.23 -10.67
C ILE A 38 -3.38 -5.47 -11.97
N ASP A 39 -3.73 -4.19 -11.86
CA ASP A 39 -4.04 -3.32 -13.00
C ASP A 39 -2.78 -2.91 -13.79
N GLY A 40 -1.58 -3.26 -13.32
CA GLY A 40 -0.30 -2.94 -13.95
C GLY A 40 0.10 -1.46 -13.83
N VAL A 41 -0.56 -0.70 -12.96
CA VAL A 41 -0.27 0.71 -12.68
C VAL A 41 0.92 0.84 -11.72
N LEU A 42 1.02 -0.08 -10.75
CA LEU A 42 2.06 -0.07 -9.73
C LEU A 42 2.91 -1.34 -9.84
N SER A 43 4.23 -1.20 -9.76
CA SER A 43 5.09 -2.38 -9.66
C SER A 43 5.09 -2.90 -8.22
N PRO A 44 5.01 -4.22 -7.98
CA PRO A 44 5.09 -4.80 -6.64
C PRO A 44 6.47 -4.61 -5.98
N ASP A 45 7.47 -4.16 -6.73
CA ASP A 45 8.80 -3.81 -6.19
C ASP A 45 8.94 -2.29 -5.92
N ASN A 46 7.99 -1.47 -6.38
CA ASN A 46 8.04 -0.02 -6.22
C ASN A 46 7.41 0.42 -4.89
N LYS A 47 8.22 0.35 -3.83
CA LYS A 47 7.82 0.75 -2.48
C LYS A 47 7.67 2.26 -2.29
N GLU A 48 8.45 3.06 -3.03
CA GLU A 48 8.40 4.52 -2.92
C GLU A 48 7.05 5.06 -3.42
N GLU A 49 6.62 4.61 -4.60
CA GLU A 49 5.32 5.00 -5.14
C GLU A 49 4.17 4.43 -4.32
N ALA A 50 4.30 3.19 -3.84
CA ALA A 50 3.33 2.60 -2.92
C ALA A 50 3.17 3.42 -1.63
N ALA A 51 4.27 3.95 -1.08
CA ALA A 51 4.23 4.79 0.11
C ALA A 51 3.54 6.12 -0.14
N ARG A 52 3.77 6.73 -1.31
CA ARG A 52 3.09 7.96 -1.74
C ARG A 52 1.58 7.75 -1.86
N ILE A 53 1.16 6.70 -2.55
CA ILE A 53 -0.25 6.34 -2.73
C ILE A 53 -0.90 6.01 -1.38
N ALA A 54 -0.22 5.26 -0.52
CA ALA A 54 -0.73 4.93 0.81
C ALA A 54 -1.01 6.19 1.63
N ARG A 55 -0.15 7.22 1.56
CA ARG A 55 -0.35 8.50 2.25
C ARG A 55 -1.57 9.25 1.71
N GLU A 56 -1.69 9.35 0.39
CA GLU A 56 -2.85 9.98 -0.25
C GLU A 56 -4.16 9.26 0.10
N LEU A 57 -4.14 7.92 0.15
CA LEU A 57 -5.32 7.13 0.50
C LEU A 57 -5.71 7.33 1.97
N LEU A 58 -4.73 7.36 2.88
CA LEU A 58 -4.99 7.59 4.30
C LEU A 58 -5.58 8.99 4.53
N GLU A 59 -5.01 10.02 3.90
CA GLU A 59 -5.53 11.39 3.96
C GLU A 59 -6.97 11.46 3.45
N LYS A 60 -7.28 10.79 2.32
CA LYS A 60 -8.65 10.71 1.79
C LYS A 60 -9.61 9.93 2.68
N ALA A 61 -9.13 8.94 3.43
CA ALA A 61 -9.96 8.14 4.32
C ALA A 61 -10.26 8.85 5.66
N GLU A 62 -9.48 9.88 6.01
CA GLU A 62 -9.64 10.69 7.22
C GLU A 62 -10.43 12.00 6.98
N GLN A 63 -10.77 12.33 5.74
CA GLN A 63 -11.68 13.42 5.35
C GLN A 63 -13.15 13.00 5.41
#